data_AF-A0A1P8W5S1-F1
#
_entry.id   AF-A0A1P8W5S1-F1
#
_cell.length_a   1.000
_cell.length_b   1.000
_cell.length_c   1.000
_cell.angle_alpha   90.00
_cell.angle_beta   90.00
_cell.angle_gamma   90.00
#
_symmetry.space_group_name_H-M   'P 1'
#
loop_
_entity.id
_entity.type
_entity.pdbx_description
1 polymer ?
#
loop_
_entity_poly.entity_id
_entity_poly.type
_entity_poly.pdbx_seq_one_letter_code
_entity_poly.pdbx_strand_id
1 'polypeptide(L)'
;RMHTNPSRGPYHFRAPSRIFWRTVRGMLPHKTKRGQAALERLKVFDGIPPPYDKRKRMVVPAALKIVRLKPTRKFALLGRLAHEVGWK
;
A
#
# COMPACT_ATOMS: atom_id res chain seq x y z
N ARG A 1 6.75 18.38 -2.13
CA ARG A 1 7.24 18.92 -0.83
C ARG A 1 6.58 20.29 -0.59
N MET A 2 6.32 20.70 0.65
CA MET A 2 5.86 22.06 0.96
C MET A 2 7.07 22.99 1.07
N HIS A 3 7.04 24.16 0.42
CA HIS A 3 8.20 25.05 0.33
C HIS A 3 8.49 25.78 1.65
N THR A 4 7.45 26.22 2.37
CA THR A 4 7.60 26.98 3.63
C THR A 4 8.03 26.09 4.80
N ASN A 5 7.30 25.01 5.05
CA ASN A 5 7.64 24.05 6.08
C ASN A 5 7.49 22.60 5.59
N PRO A 6 8.58 21.93 5.21
CA PRO A 6 8.56 20.56 4.72
C PRO A 6 7.90 19.55 5.68
N SER A 7 7.95 19.77 6.99
CA SER A 7 7.40 18.82 7.99
C SER A 7 5.87 18.79 8.01
N ARG A 8 5.22 19.86 7.54
CA ARG A 8 3.74 19.96 7.39
C ARG A 8 3.25 19.56 5.99
N GLY A 9 4.18 19.25 5.08
CA GLY A 9 3.87 18.93 3.69
C GLY A 9 3.42 17.47 3.47
N PRO A 10 3.33 17.05 2.20
CA PRO A 10 3.01 15.67 1.87
C PRO A 10 4.06 14.69 2.42
N TYR A 11 3.61 13.67 3.15
CA TYR A 11 4.47 12.60 3.62
C TYR A 11 4.77 11.59 2.51
N HIS A 12 6.06 11.38 2.24
CA HIS A 12 6.54 10.38 1.28
C HIS A 12 6.95 9.10 2.03
N PHE A 13 5.97 8.24 2.30
CA PHE A 13 6.23 6.94 2.91
C PHE A 13 7.02 6.03 1.96
N ARG A 14 7.99 5.30 2.50
CA ARG A 14 8.89 4.43 1.74
C ARG A 14 8.53 2.95 1.82
N ALA A 15 7.98 2.50 2.95
CA ALA A 15 7.59 1.11 3.16
C ALA A 15 6.47 0.67 2.19
N PRO A 16 6.54 -0.51 1.55
CA PRO A 16 5.52 -1.02 0.62
C PRO A 16 4.12 -1.02 1.23
N SER A 17 3.98 -1.45 2.49
CA SER A 17 2.73 -1.43 3.25
C SER A 17 2.10 -0.04 3.32
N ARG A 18 2.91 1.00 3.53
CA ARG A 18 2.45 2.40 3.62
C ARG A 18 2.17 3.01 2.25
N ILE A 19 2.88 2.57 1.20
CA ILE A 19 2.54 2.94 -0.17
C ILE A 19 1.15 2.40 -0.52
N PHE A 20 0.89 1.11 -0.24
CA PHE A 20 -0.42 0.49 -0.46
C PHE A 20 -1.52 1.12 0.42
N TRP A 21 -1.24 1.41 1.69
CA TRP A 21 -2.20 2.11 2.55
C TRP A 21 -2.54 3.51 1.99
N ARG A 22 -1.55 4.23 1.45
CA ARG A 22 -1.77 5.56 0.86
C ARG A 22 -2.62 5.49 -0.42
N THR A 23 -2.45 4.47 -1.25
CA THR A 23 -3.29 4.28 -2.44
C THR A 23 -4.73 3.96 -2.06
N VAL A 24 -4.97 3.05 -1.10
CA VAL A 24 -6.33 2.76 -0.60
C VAL A 24 -6.97 3.98 0.05
N ARG A 25 -6.22 4.75 0.86
CA ARG A 25 -6.70 6.02 1.43
C ARG A 25 -7.14 7.02 0.35
N GLY A 26 -6.47 7.04 -0.80
CA GLY A 26 -6.82 7.90 -1.94
C GLY A 26 -8.13 7.51 -2.63
N MET A 27 -8.52 6.23 -2.56
CA MET A 27 -9.78 5.71 -3.10
C MET A 27 -10.97 5.90 -2.14
N LEU A 28 -10.72 6.30 -0.89
CA LEU A 28 -11.74 6.49 0.14
C LEU A 28 -11.98 7.98 0.44
N PRO A 29 -13.20 8.36 0.85
CA PRO A 29 -13.50 9.70 1.36
C PRO A 29 -12.93 9.90 2.79
N HIS A 30 -11.60 9.76 2.93
CA HIS A 30 -10.87 9.63 4.20
C HIS A 30 -10.90 10.89 5.09
N LYS A 31 -11.45 12.01 4.61
CA LYS A 31 -11.69 13.21 5.42
C LYS A 31 -13.00 13.15 6.21
N THR A 32 -13.92 12.26 5.83
CA THR A 32 -15.19 12.05 6.52
C THR A 32 -15.04 11.04 7.66
N LYS A 33 -15.88 11.13 8.70
CA LYS A 33 -15.88 10.16 9.82
C LYS A 33 -16.06 8.72 9.31
N ARG A 34 -16.96 8.51 8.33
CA ARG A 34 -17.17 7.20 7.69
C ARG A 34 -15.91 6.68 7.00
N GLY A 35 -15.22 7.55 6.25
CA GLY A 35 -13.99 7.18 5.56
C GLY A 35 -12.82 6.89 6.51
N GLN A 36 -12.73 7.62 7.62
CA GLN A 36 -11.76 7.35 8.69
C GLN A 36 -12.01 5.97 9.31
N ALA A 37 -13.25 5.66 9.68
CA ALA A 37 -13.62 4.35 10.21
C ALA A 37 -13.38 3.21 9.20
N ALA A 38 -13.55 3.46 7.89
CA ALA A 38 -13.21 2.47 6.87
C ALA A 38 -11.69 2.22 6.81
N LEU A 39 -10.89 3.26 6.94
CA LEU A 39 -9.44 3.18 6.91
C LEU A 39 -8.86 2.51 8.18
N GLU A 40 -9.50 2.69 9.33
CA GLU A 40 -9.14 2.02 10.59
C GLU A 40 -9.34 0.49 10.55
N ARG A 41 -10.31 0.01 9.75
CA ARG A 41 -10.53 -1.43 9.54
C ARG A 41 -9.42 -2.08 8.72
N LEU A 42 -8.71 -1.30 7.90
CA LEU A 42 -7.63 -1.81 7.06
C LEU A 42 -6.34 -1.95 7.86
N LYS A 43 -5.79 -3.17 7.88
CA LYS A 43 -4.45 -3.45 8.42
C LYS A 43 -3.55 -3.95 7.29
N VAL A 44 -2.36 -3.37 7.16
CA VAL A 44 -1.39 -3.67 6.09
C VAL A 44 -0.03 -3.91 6.73
N PHE A 45 0.68 -4.92 6.27
CA PHE A 45 1.98 -5.33 6.81
C PHE A 45 2.97 -5.59 5.66
N ASP A 46 4.25 -5.40 5.95
CA ASP A 46 5.34 -5.89 5.11
C ASP A 46 5.72 -7.30 5.61
N GLY A 47 5.69 -8.29 4.72
CA GLY A 47 5.77 -9.69 5.13
C GLY A 47 4.48 -10.21 5.76
N ILE A 48 4.57 -11.32 6.50
CA ILE A 48 3.41 -11.97 7.14
C ILE A 48 3.73 -12.17 8.62
N PRO A 49 3.43 -11.18 9.48
CA PRO A 49 3.73 -11.29 10.90
C PRO A 49 2.78 -12.27 11.61
N PRO A 50 3.19 -12.88 12.73
CA PRO A 50 2.28 -13.59 13.62
C PRO A 50 1.15 -12.66 14.11
N PRO A 51 -0.11 -13.12 14.21
CA PRO A 51 -0.61 -14.50 14.02
C PRO A 51 -1.13 -14.81 12.60
N TYR A 52 -0.83 -13.97 11.59
CA TYR A 52 -1.38 -14.12 10.24
C TYR A 52 -0.65 -15.17 9.41
N ASP A 53 0.56 -15.55 9.82
CA ASP A 53 1.39 -16.62 9.26
C ASP A 53 0.66 -17.98 9.27
N LYS A 54 -0.08 -18.27 10.34
CA LYS A 54 -0.83 -19.52 10.53
C LYS A 54 -2.26 -19.48 9.99
N ARG A 55 -2.74 -18.32 9.52
CA ARG A 55 -4.10 -18.16 9.00
C ARG A 55 -4.15 -18.47 7.50
N LYS A 56 -5.26 -19.06 7.05
CA LYS A 56 -5.52 -19.24 5.62
C LYS A 56 -5.62 -17.87 4.94
N ARG A 57 -4.80 -17.66 3.93
CA ARG A 57 -4.74 -16.41 3.16
C ARG A 57 -5.67 -16.52 1.95
N MET A 58 -6.41 -15.45 1.71
CA MET A 58 -7.29 -15.34 0.56
C MET A 58 -6.62 -14.54 -0.56
N VAL A 59 -7.01 -14.81 -1.79
CA VAL A 59 -6.51 -14.15 -2.99
C VAL A 59 -7.69 -13.50 -3.71
N VAL A 60 -7.47 -12.34 -4.33
CA VAL A 60 -8.47 -11.63 -5.13
C VAL A 60 -8.15 -11.86 -6.62
N PRO A 61 -8.88 -12.74 -7.34
CA PRO A 61 -8.56 -13.09 -8.73
C PRO A 61 -8.56 -11.88 -9.67
N ALA A 62 -9.48 -10.95 -9.42
CA ALA A 62 -9.63 -9.70 -10.17
C ALA A 62 -8.42 -8.75 -10.03
N ALA A 63 -7.47 -9.00 -9.13
CA ALA A 63 -6.27 -8.19 -8.95
C ALA A 63 -4.97 -8.96 -9.27
N LEU A 64 -5.07 -10.22 -9.72
CA LEU A 64 -3.89 -11.03 -10.01
C LEU A 64 -3.19 -10.58 -11.29
N LYS A 65 -1.88 -10.36 -11.20
CA LYS A 65 -1.02 -10.03 -12.35
C LYS A 65 -1.19 -11.02 -13.51
N ILE A 66 -1.16 -12.32 -13.23
CA ILE A 66 -1.24 -13.37 -14.28
C ILE A 66 -2.58 -13.36 -15.03
N VAL A 67 -3.65 -12.89 -14.36
CA VAL A 67 -4.99 -12.80 -14.95
C VAL A 67 -5.18 -11.46 -15.67
N ARG A 68 -4.63 -10.37 -15.13
CA ARG A 68 -4.88 -9.00 -15.62
C ARG A 68 -3.86 -8.49 -16.62
N LEU A 69 -2.64 -9.01 -16.63
CA LEU A 69 -1.55 -8.51 -17.46
C LEU A 69 -1.16 -9.56 -18.52
N LYS A 70 -0.94 -9.12 -19.76
CA LYS A 70 -0.38 -9.98 -20.81
C LYS A 70 1.02 -10.48 -20.41
N PRO A 71 1.39 -11.75 -20.68
CA PRO A 71 2.67 -12.33 -20.25
C PRO A 71 3.92 -11.55 -20.70
N THR A 72 3.86 -10.89 -21.86
CA THR A 72 4.99 -10.16 -22.47
C THR A 72 5.17 -8.74 -21.94
N ARG A 73 4.28 -8.25 -21.06
CA ARG A 73 4.34 -6.88 -20.55
C ARG A 73 5.23 -6.79 -19.31
N LYS A 74 6.13 -5.81 -19.32
CA LYS A 74 7.00 -5.48 -18.18
C LYS A 74 6.17 -5.04 -16.97
N PHE A 75 6.61 -5.40 -15.78
CA PHE A 75 6.02 -5.00 -14.51
C PHE A 75 7.13 -4.70 -13.49
N ALA A 76 6.77 -4.05 -12.39
CA ALA A 76 7.68 -3.76 -11.29
C ALA A 76 7.20 -4.44 -10.00
N LEU A 77 8.16 -4.79 -9.13
CA LEU A 77 7.87 -5.27 -7.79
C LEU A 77 7.88 -4.10 -6.82
N LEU A 78 6.82 -3.97 -6.02
CA LEU A 78 6.69 -2.87 -5.07
C LEU A 78 7.82 -2.85 -4.03
N GLY A 79 8.29 -4.02 -3.58
CA GLY A 79 9.41 -4.13 -2.65
C GLY A 79 10.73 -3.58 -3.21
N ARG A 80 11.01 -3.85 -4.50
CA ARG A 80 12.20 -3.29 -5.18
C ARG A 80 12.10 -1.77 -5.31
N LEU A 81 10.95 -1.27 -5.76
CA LEU A 81 10.70 0.15 -5.87
C LEU A 81 10.86 0.85 -4.51
N ALA A 82 10.29 0.27 -3.45
CA ALA A 82 10.40 0.78 -2.10
C ALA A 82 11.86 0.86 -1.64
N HIS A 83 12.65 -0.18 -1.89
CA HIS A 83 14.07 -0.20 -1.57
C HIS A 83 14.86 0.91 -2.29
N GLU A 84 14.64 1.06 -3.61
CA GLU A 84 15.28 2.10 -4.43
C GLU A 84 14.94 3.52 -3.95
N VAL A 85 13.76 3.74 -3.35
CA VAL A 85 13.37 5.04 -2.74
C VAL A 85 13.74 5.15 -1.24
N GLY A 86 14.54 4.21 -0.72
CA GLY A 86 15.14 4.28 0.61
C GLY A 86 14.35 3.60 1.72
N TRP A 87 13.53 2.60 1.42
CA TRP A 87 13.05 1.64 2.41
C TRP A 87 14.20 0.69 2.79
N LYS A 88 14.43 0.57 4.10
CA LYS A 88 15.46 -0.28 4.69
C LYS A 88 14.81 -1.50 5.30
#